data_AF-A0A1G9SWE2-F1
#
_entry.id   AF-A0A1G9SWE2-F1
#
_cell.length_a   1.000
_cell.length_b   1.000
_cell.length_c   1.000
_cell.angle_alpha   90.00
_cell.angle_beta   90.00
_cell.angle_gamma   90.00
#
_symmetry.space_group_name_H-M   'P 1'
#
loop_
_entity.id
_entity.type
_entity.pdbx_description
1 polymer ?
#
loop_
_entity_poly.entity_id
_entity_poly.type
_entity_poly.pdbx_seq_one_letter_code
_entity_poly.pdbx_strand_id
1 'polypeptide(L)'
;MPWFSASARYASTVECDGLSTISRSVWVFELPDTGERLWADARARALEIARRDEHGYLNADGRRVQWELIDVQTLDLLGDTVEDGREVYSEMRDPSEAELREWPARTRFDPENTPPHQTGI
;
A
#
# COMPACT_ATOMS: atom_id res chain seq x y z
N MET A 1 23.76 3.06 -1.16
CA MET A 1 22.55 3.89 -1.30
C MET A 1 21.49 3.13 -0.54
N PRO A 2 21.07 3.62 0.63
CA PRO A 2 20.07 2.92 1.43
C PRO A 2 18.73 2.83 0.69
N TRP A 3 18.11 1.66 0.82
CA TRP A 3 16.76 1.37 0.40
C TRP A 3 15.77 1.68 1.51
N PHE A 4 14.59 2.11 1.11
CA PHE A 4 13.48 2.40 1.99
C PHE A 4 12.20 1.74 1.48
N SER A 5 11.31 1.39 2.41
CA SER A 5 9.89 1.18 2.10
C SER A 5 9.05 2.29 2.71
N ALA A 6 8.00 2.71 2.01
CA ALA A 6 7.00 3.62 2.54
C ALA A 6 5.59 3.13 2.23
N SER A 7 4.78 3.00 3.27
CA SER A 7 3.34 2.71 3.15
C SER A 7 2.56 4.02 3.14
N ALA A 8 1.68 4.22 2.16
CA ALA A 8 0.82 5.39 2.04
C ALA A 8 -0.65 4.97 1.95
N ARG A 9 -1.57 5.81 2.46
CA ARG A 9 -3.01 5.60 2.32
C ARG A 9 -3.64 6.66 1.44
N TYR A 10 -4.66 6.23 0.70
CA TYR A 10 -5.42 7.07 -0.20
C TYR A 10 -6.90 6.95 0.08
N ALA A 11 -7.61 8.07 -0.04
CA ALA A 11 -9.06 8.12 -0.06
C ALA A 11 -9.52 8.17 -1.51
N SER A 12 -10.44 7.29 -1.89
CA SER A 12 -11.27 7.46 -3.08
C SER A 12 -12.56 8.15 -2.68
N THR A 13 -12.80 9.35 -3.19
CA THR A 13 -14.08 10.06 -3.03
C THR A 13 -14.85 10.05 -4.34
N VAL A 14 -16.18 9.88 -4.26
CA VAL A 14 -17.08 9.91 -5.40
C VAL A 14 -17.99 11.12 -5.25
N GLU A 15 -18.15 11.88 -6.31
CA GLU A 15 -19.05 13.04 -6.37
C GLU A 15 -20.45 12.67 -5.88
N CYS A 16 -21.01 13.51 -5.00
CA CYS A 16 -22.28 13.32 -4.27
C CYS A 16 -22.31 12.22 -3.20
N ASP A 17 -21.48 11.18 -3.29
CA ASP A 17 -21.47 10.06 -2.34
C ASP A 17 -20.44 10.23 -1.21
N GLY A 18 -19.40 11.04 -1.43
CA GLY A 18 -18.33 11.27 -0.46
C GLY A 18 -17.28 10.15 -0.45
N LEU A 19 -16.74 9.82 0.73
CA LEU A 19 -15.72 8.78 0.87
C LEU A 19 -16.29 7.41 0.49
N SER A 20 -15.67 6.78 -0.51
CA SER A 20 -16.06 5.46 -1.00
C SER A 20 -15.11 4.36 -0.55
N THR A 21 -13.80 4.58 -0.67
CA THR A 21 -12.79 3.54 -0.39
C THR A 21 -11.55 4.16 0.26
N ILE A 22 -10.90 3.39 1.14
CA ILE A 22 -9.52 3.66 1.57
C ILE A 22 -8.64 2.57 0.99
N SER A 23 -7.57 2.98 0.29
CA SER A 23 -6.54 2.08 -0.22
C SER A 23 -5.23 2.29 0.52
N ARG A 24 -4.38 1.28 0.48
CA ARG A 24 -2.99 1.36 0.94
C ARG A 24 -2.07 0.90 -0.19
N SER A 25 -1.04 1.69 -0.47
CA SER A 25 0.03 1.35 -1.41
C SER A 25 1.37 1.36 -0.69
N VAL A 26 2.25 0.42 -1.03
CA VAL A 26 3.59 0.33 -0.47
C VAL A 26 4.61 0.51 -1.60
N TRP A 27 5.54 1.43 -1.38
CA TRP A 27 6.59 1.76 -2.33
C TRP A 27 7.95 1.40 -1.78
N VAL A 28 8.80 0.81 -2.61
CA VAL A 28 10.22 0.58 -2.30
C VAL A 28 11.05 1.51 -3.17
N PHE A 29 11.98 2.25 -2.57
CA PHE A 29 12.82 3.20 -3.28
C PHE A 29 14.21 3.34 -2.65
N GLU A 30 15.21 3.67 -3.45
CA GLU A 30 16.56 3.98 -2.98
C GLU A 30 16.80 5.48 -2.88
N LEU A 31 17.71 5.87 -1.98
CA LEU A 31 18.23 7.22 -1.89
C LEU A 31 19.75 7.23 -1.70
N PRO A 32 20.45 8.30 -2.16
CA PRO A 32 21.82 8.56 -1.73
C PRO A 32 21.90 8.68 -0.21
N ASP A 33 22.95 8.14 0.39
CA ASP A 33 23.22 8.37 1.81
C ASP A 33 23.68 9.82 2.00
N THR A 34 22.78 10.65 2.53
CA THR A 34 23.05 12.07 2.81
C THR A 34 23.44 12.32 4.27
N GLY A 35 23.80 11.27 5.02
CA GLY A 35 24.19 11.35 6.42
C GLY A 35 23.08 11.90 7.29
N GLU A 36 23.30 13.09 7.88
CA GLU A 36 22.36 13.71 8.83
C GLU A 36 20.97 14.01 8.24
N ARG A 37 20.86 14.13 6.91
CA ARG A 37 19.60 14.46 6.22
C ARG A 37 18.84 13.25 5.70
N LEU A 38 19.38 12.05 5.85
CA LEU A 38 18.87 10.84 5.22
C LEU A 38 17.36 10.63 5.44
N TRP A 39 16.90 10.76 6.70
CA TRP A 39 15.48 10.58 7.04
C TRP A 39 14.58 11.70 6.51
N ALA A 40 15.07 12.95 6.48
CA ALA A 40 14.30 14.07 5.95
C ALA A 40 14.14 13.93 4.43
N ASP A 41 15.20 13.53 3.74
CA ASP A 41 15.20 13.28 2.30
C ASP A 41 14.35 12.05 1.95
N ALA A 42 14.41 10.98 2.75
CA ALA A 42 13.55 9.80 2.65
C ALA A 42 12.06 10.14 2.80
N ARG A 43 11.71 10.96 3.79
CA ARG A 43 10.33 11.43 3.96
C ARG A 43 9.87 12.31 2.80
N ALA A 44 10.71 13.23 2.33
CA ALA A 44 10.37 14.08 1.19
C ALA A 44 10.15 13.24 -0.07
N ARG A 45 11.00 12.25 -0.31
CA ARG A 45 10.89 11.32 -1.43
C ARG A 45 9.65 10.44 -1.34
N ALA A 46 9.34 9.89 -0.17
CA ALA A 46 8.15 9.08 0.05
C ALA A 46 6.87 9.88 -0.25
N LEU A 47 6.79 11.15 0.20
CA LEU A 47 5.68 12.04 -0.12
C LEU A 47 5.61 12.34 -1.63
N GLU A 48 6.74 12.59 -2.28
CA GLU A 48 6.79 12.83 -3.72
C GLU A 48 6.27 11.62 -4.50
N ILE A 49 6.71 10.41 -4.16
CA ILE A 49 6.23 9.17 -4.79
C ILE A 49 4.74 9.01 -4.52
N ALA A 50 4.31 9.12 -3.26
CA ALA A 50 2.93 8.91 -2.89
C ALA A 50 1.97 9.88 -3.60
N ARG A 51 2.35 11.14 -3.79
CA ARG A 51 1.53 12.14 -4.51
C ARG A 51 1.39 11.88 -6.00
N ARG A 52 2.27 11.08 -6.62
CA ARG A 52 2.16 10.74 -8.05
C ARG A 52 0.95 9.85 -8.34
N ASP A 53 0.48 9.12 -7.33
CA ASP A 53 -0.69 8.27 -7.40
C ASP A 53 -2.00 9.01 -7.13
N GLU A 54 -1.96 10.31 -6.81
CA GLU A 54 -3.16 11.14 -6.78
C GLU A 54 -3.66 11.39 -8.19
N HIS A 55 -4.92 11.04 -8.47
CA HIS A 55 -5.51 11.19 -9.78
C HIS A 55 -7.04 11.22 -9.71
N GLY A 56 -7.66 11.71 -10.78
CA GLY A 56 -9.11 11.76 -10.90
C GLY A 56 -9.59 11.27 -12.25
N TYR A 57 -10.77 10.65 -12.26
CA TYR A 57 -11.41 10.16 -13.48
C TYR A 57 -12.94 10.22 -13.37
N LEU A 58 -13.63 10.02 -14.49
CA LEU A 58 -15.09 9.85 -14.50
C LEU A 58 -15.41 8.36 -14.48
N ASN A 59 -16.23 7.93 -13.53
CA ASN A 59 -16.70 6.53 -13.49
C ASN A 59 -17.79 6.27 -14.54
N ALA A 60 -18.30 5.03 -14.59
CA ALA A 60 -19.32 4.60 -15.55
C ALA A 60 -20.64 5.40 -15.47
N ASP A 61 -20.93 6.03 -14.33
CA ASP A 61 -22.11 6.86 -14.12
C ASP A 61 -21.87 8.34 -14.51
N GLY A 62 -20.68 8.67 -15.04
CA GLY A 62 -20.27 10.04 -15.35
C GLY A 62 -19.94 10.87 -14.11
N ARG A 63 -19.82 10.25 -12.93
CA ARG A 63 -19.49 10.93 -11.68
C ARG A 63 -17.99 11.02 -11.49
N ARG A 64 -17.52 12.14 -10.95
CA ARG A 64 -16.11 12.34 -10.67
C ARG A 64 -15.65 11.48 -9.50
N VAL A 65 -14.59 10.72 -9.71
CA VAL A 65 -13.85 9.99 -8.68
C VAL A 65 -12.51 10.68 -8.48
N GLN A 66 -12.11 10.91 -7.23
CA GLN A 66 -10.82 11.47 -6.87
C GLN A 66 -10.09 10.54 -5.91
N TRP A 67 -8.82 10.26 -6.22
CA TRP A 67 -7.89 9.61 -5.33
C TRP A 67 -6.95 10.65 -4.73
N GLU A 68 -7.04 10.81 -3.42
CA GLU A 68 -6.28 11.81 -2.66
C GLU A 68 -5.42 11.14 -1.60
N LEU A 69 -4.19 11.59 -1.45
CA LEU A 69 -3.26 11.09 -0.44
C LEU A 69 -3.72 11.53 0.95
N ILE A 70 -3.98 10.56 1.83
CA ILE A 70 -4.31 10.83 3.24
C ILE A 70 -3.03 11.09 4.02
N ASP A 71 -2.11 10.11 4.02
CA ASP A 71 -0.85 10.15 4.74
C ASP A 71 0.16 9.13 4.20
N VAL A 72 1.43 9.35 4.57
CA VAL A 72 2.47 8.32 4.56
C VAL A 72 2.51 7.73 5.97
N GLN A 73 2.09 6.47 6.11
CA GLN A 73 1.93 5.79 7.40
C GLN A 73 3.24 5.29 7.98
N THR A 74 4.09 4.67 7.15
CA THR A 74 5.38 4.12 7.57
C THR A 74 6.48 4.56 6.63
N LEU A 75 7.69 4.60 7.15
CA LEU A 75 8.92 4.85 6.40
C LEU A 75 10.03 4.06 7.08
N ASP A 76 10.50 3.00 6.42
CA ASP A 76 11.38 2.00 7.02
C ASP A 76 12.68 1.91 6.22
N LEU A 77 13.83 1.88 6.91
CA LEU A 77 15.13 1.68 6.31
C LEU A 77 15.36 0.17 6.08
N LEU A 78 15.57 -0.23 4.84
CA LEU A 78 15.80 -1.62 4.43
C LEU A 78 17.29 -1.99 4.38
N GLY A 79 18.19 -1.01 4.51
CA GLY A 79 19.65 -1.20 4.42
C GLY A 79 20.19 -0.88 3.03
N ASP A 80 21.46 -1.22 2.77
CA ASP A 80 22.13 -0.86 1.50
C ASP A 80 21.74 -1.75 0.30
N THR A 81 21.10 -2.89 0.56
CA THR A 81 20.65 -3.84 -0.45
C THR A 81 19.28 -4.39 -0.10
N VAL A 82 18.38 -4.51 -1.08
CA VAL A 82 17.14 -5.29 -0.93
C VAL A 82 17.46 -6.74 -1.25
N GLU A 83 17.41 -7.60 -0.23
CA GLU A 83 17.63 -9.03 -0.38
C GLU A 83 16.36 -9.75 -0.89
N ASP A 84 16.56 -10.87 -1.57
CA ASP A 84 15.46 -11.75 -1.96
C ASP A 84 14.68 -12.23 -0.72
N GLY A 85 13.35 -12.23 -0.82
CA GLY A 85 12.47 -12.61 0.29
C GLY A 85 12.32 -11.56 1.41
N ARG A 86 12.86 -10.34 1.27
CA ARG A 86 12.67 -9.27 2.26
C ARG A 86 11.20 -8.87 2.34
N GLU A 87 10.56 -9.12 3.48
CA GLU A 87 9.24 -8.57 3.77
C GLU A 87 9.33 -7.05 3.93
N VAL A 88 8.46 -6.34 3.21
CA VAL A 88 8.36 -4.87 3.24
C VAL A 88 7.02 -4.38 3.78
N TYR A 89 6.05 -5.30 3.96
CA TYR A 89 4.74 -4.99 4.49
C TYR A 89 4.06 -6.26 5.00
N SER A 90 3.39 -6.13 6.15
CA SER A 90 2.50 -7.13 6.71
C SER A 90 1.37 -6.41 7.46
N GLU A 91 0.16 -6.96 7.39
CA GLU A 91 -0.98 -6.45 8.14
C GLU A 91 -1.73 -7.59 8.77
N MET A 92 -2.05 -7.41 10.05
CA MET A 92 -3.00 -8.25 10.76
C MET A 92 -4.36 -7.60 10.66
N ARG A 93 -5.37 -8.38 10.25
CA ARG A 93 -6.77 -7.98 10.35
C ARG A 93 -7.58 -9.11 10.96
N ASP A 94 -8.68 -8.74 11.59
CA ASP A 94 -9.67 -9.72 11.99
C ASP A 94 -10.35 -10.31 10.74
N PRO A 95 -10.71 -11.60 10.77
CA PRO A 95 -11.49 -12.21 9.72
C PRO A 95 -12.92 -11.65 9.71
N SER A 96 -13.50 -11.50 8.53
CA SER A 96 -14.91 -11.14 8.39
C SER A 96 -15.82 -12.31 8.81
N GLU A 97 -17.10 -12.04 9.08
CA GLU A 97 -18.07 -13.10 9.35
C GLU A 97 -18.21 -14.10 8.20
N ALA A 98 -18.04 -13.64 6.94
CA ALA A 98 -18.09 -14.51 5.77
C ALA A 98 -16.92 -15.50 5.77
N GLU A 99 -15.71 -15.01 6.01
CA GLU A 99 -14.51 -15.84 6.10
C GLU A 99 -14.55 -16.81 7.29
N LEU A 100 -15.09 -16.38 8.44
CA LEU A 100 -15.29 -17.27 9.58
C LEU A 100 -16.27 -18.41 9.28
N ARG A 101 -17.29 -18.16 8.44
CA ARG A 101 -18.21 -19.20 7.95
C ARG A 101 -17.54 -20.11 6.92
N GLU A 102 -16.70 -19.55 6.06
CA GLU A 102 -15.97 -20.29 5.02
C GLU A 102 -14.88 -21.20 5.62
N TRP A 103 -14.14 -20.70 6.62
CA TRP A 103 -13.05 -21.40 7.29
C TRP A 103 -13.39 -21.60 8.78
N PRO A 104 -14.28 -22.56 9.11
CA PRO A 104 -14.65 -22.85 10.48
C PRO A 104 -13.46 -23.40 11.29
N ALA A 105 -13.67 -23.56 12.59
CA ALA A 105 -12.67 -24.12 13.49
C ALA A 105 -12.10 -25.45 12.96
N ARG A 106 -10.77 -25.60 13.05
CA ARG A 106 -9.98 -26.75 12.57
C ARG A 106 -9.84 -26.89 11.05
N THR A 107 -10.20 -25.86 10.28
CA THR A 107 -9.83 -25.80 8.86
C THR A 107 -8.31 -25.92 8.71
N ARG A 108 -7.87 -26.70 7.72
CA ARG A 108 -6.47 -26.75 7.28
C ARG A 108 -6.37 -25.96 5.98
N PHE A 109 -5.33 -25.15 5.87
CA PHE A 109 -5.01 -24.41 4.65
C PHE A 109 -4.04 -25.23 3.80
N ASP A 110 -4.19 -25.17 2.48
CA ASP A 110 -3.39 -25.90 1.48
C ASP A 110 -2.84 -24.92 0.43
N PRO A 111 -1.86 -24.08 0.82
CA PRO A 111 -1.35 -23.02 -0.05
C PRO A 111 -0.66 -23.57 -1.31
N GLU A 112 -0.08 -24.76 -1.25
CA GLU A 112 0.62 -25.38 -2.38
C GLU A 112 -0.32 -25.72 -3.56
N ASN A 113 -1.62 -25.92 -3.28
CA ASN A 113 -2.64 -26.20 -4.29
C ASN A 113 -3.60 -25.04 -4.54
N THR A 114 -3.40 -23.90 -3.88
CA THR A 114 -4.22 -22.69 -4.07
C THR A 114 -3.46 -21.70 -4.95
N PRO A 115 -3.80 -21.55 -6.24
CA PRO A 115 -3.05 -20.68 -7.13
C PRO A 115 -3.23 -19.21 -6.72
N PRO A 116 -2.18 -18.37 -6.87
CA PRO A 116 -2.32 -16.95 -6.64
C PRO A 116 -3.26 -16.34 -7.68
N HIS A 117 -4.00 -15.30 -7.28
CA HIS A 117 -4.71 -14.45 -8.23
C HIS A 117 -3.76 -13.42 -8.84
N GLN A 118 -3.76 -13.27 -10.16
CA GLN A 118 -3.05 -12.20 -10.84
C GLN A 118 -3.95 -10.96 -10.85
N THR A 119 -3.46 -9.86 -10.27
CA THR A 119 -4.21 -8.59 -10.15
C THR A 119 -4.16 -7.72 -11.40
N GLY A 120 -3.31 -8.05 -12.39
CA GLY A 120 -3.27 -7.39 -13.70
C GLY A 120 -2.67 -5.98 -13.69
N ILE A 121 -2.01 -5.58 -12.59
CA ILE A 121 -1.20 -4.36 -12.48
C ILE A 121 0.18 -4.61 -13.10
#